data_AF-A0A0R2CK33-F1
#
_entry.id   AF-A0A0R2CK33-F1
#
_cell.length_a   1.000
_cell.length_b   1.000
_cell.length_c   1.000
_cell.angle_alpha   90.00
_cell.angle_beta   90.00
_cell.angle_gamma   90.00
#
_symmetry.space_group_name_H-M   'P 1'
#
loop_
_entity.id
_entity.type
_entity.pdbx_description
1 polymer ?
#
loop_
_entity_poly.entity_id
_entity_poly.type
_entity_poly.pdbx_seq_one_letter_code
_entity_poly.pdbx_strand_id
1 'polypeptide(L)'
;MKTLIIVGHPQPGNSETQEFLKTSASLLKNITWHELAAEPVFKINDERNLLMDQQRIILQFPLYWYSAPALLKKWLDDVLPESTGFNLRGKEFGLVVSFSHAASEFQLGERVGYSFAELLSPFAALAKHFQMQLLPPFLIERFAYQTQLQRQHLLLAYQQFLELPQPQSFAMQESWFLQKLTGLIDQTEDSRLQQRLNLIKQQVAENQTELAELTQMVHDFREDDSLNGK
;
A
#
# COMPACT_ATOMS: atom_id res chain seq x y z
N MET A 1 13.03 3.32 3.87
CA MET A 1 12.55 3.38 2.48
C MET A 1 11.81 4.68 2.27
N LYS A 2 12.06 5.41 1.19
CA LYS A 2 11.32 6.64 0.83
C LYS A 2 10.23 6.30 -0.17
N THR A 3 8.99 6.71 0.11
CA THR A 3 7.83 6.38 -0.73
C THR A 3 7.15 7.67 -1.17
N LEU A 4 6.90 7.79 -2.48
CA LEU A 4 6.13 8.85 -3.08
C LEU A 4 4.73 8.35 -3.44
N ILE A 5 3.72 9.12 -3.04
CA ILE A 5 2.32 8.88 -3.38
C ILE A 5 1.87 10.01 -4.30
N ILE A 6 1.56 9.68 -5.55
CA ILE A 6 0.97 10.59 -6.52
C ILE A 6 -0.53 10.39 -6.51
N VAL A 7 -1.26 11.40 -6.03
CA VAL A 7 -2.71 11.36 -5.89
C VAL A 7 -3.36 11.99 -7.11
N GLY A 8 -3.93 11.14 -7.97
CA GLY A 8 -4.67 11.52 -9.16
C GLY A 8 -6.17 11.56 -8.91
N HIS A 9 -6.65 12.47 -8.05
CA HIS A 9 -8.07 12.65 -7.76
C HIS A 9 -8.51 14.05 -8.22
N PRO A 10 -9.60 14.20 -9.01
CA PRO A 10 -9.97 15.51 -9.56
C PRO A 10 -10.44 16.51 -8.50
N GLN A 11 -11.00 16.02 -7.39
CA GLN A 11 -11.45 16.85 -6.26
C GLN A 11 -11.04 16.23 -4.91
N PRO A 12 -9.75 16.26 -4.54
CA PRO A 12 -9.25 15.55 -3.36
C PRO A 12 -9.84 16.11 -2.05
N GLY A 13 -10.08 17.42 -1.99
CA GLY A 13 -10.65 18.09 -0.80
C GLY A 13 -12.10 17.72 -0.47
N ASN A 14 -12.82 17.04 -1.37
CA ASN A 14 -14.20 16.60 -1.15
C ASN A 14 -14.31 15.06 -1.01
N SER A 15 -13.19 14.37 -0.82
CA SER A 15 -13.15 12.91 -0.80
C SER A 15 -12.75 12.39 0.57
N GLU A 16 -13.72 11.88 1.33
CA GLU A 16 -13.51 11.26 2.65
C GLU A 16 -12.43 10.17 2.60
N THR A 17 -12.40 9.39 1.51
CA THR A 17 -11.39 8.34 1.31
C THR A 17 -9.99 8.93 1.21
N GLN A 18 -9.81 10.01 0.44
CA GLN A 18 -8.49 10.61 0.27
C GLN A 18 -8.03 11.31 1.55
N GLU A 19 -8.92 11.99 2.26
CA GLU A 19 -8.62 12.62 3.56
C GLU A 19 -8.19 11.59 4.61
N PHE A 20 -8.90 10.45 4.66
CA PHE A 20 -8.54 9.33 5.53
C PHE A 20 -7.14 8.77 5.21
N LEU A 21 -6.86 8.51 3.94
CA LEU A 21 -5.56 7.98 3.50
C LEU A 21 -4.44 8.99 3.71
N LYS A 22 -4.69 10.29 3.49
CA LYS A 22 -3.74 11.37 3.72
C LYS A 22 -3.35 11.47 5.18
N THR A 23 -4.36 11.44 6.06
CA THR A 23 -4.15 11.44 7.51
C THR A 23 -3.34 10.22 7.93
N SER A 24 -3.68 9.03 7.42
CA SER A 24 -2.94 7.80 7.68
C SER A 24 -1.47 7.88 7.23
N ALA A 25 -1.21 8.41 6.03
CA ALA A 25 0.13 8.60 5.48
C ALA A 25 0.94 9.67 6.24
N SER A 26 0.30 10.72 6.74
CA SER A 26 0.96 11.82 7.47
C SER A 26 1.61 11.39 8.78
N LEU A 27 1.16 10.27 9.35
CA LEU A 27 1.75 9.66 10.56
C LEU A 27 3.10 9.00 10.29
N LEU A 28 3.52 8.89 9.03
CA LEU A 28 4.71 8.18 8.60
C LEU A 28 5.80 9.17 8.14
N LYS A 29 7.04 8.97 8.59
CA LYS A 29 8.12 9.96 8.40
C LYS A 29 8.70 10.02 6.98
N ASN A 30 8.68 8.91 6.24
CA ASN A 30 9.37 8.78 4.95
C ASN A 30 8.42 8.78 3.75
N ILE A 31 7.22 9.35 3.93
CA ILE A 31 6.18 9.39 2.91
C ILE A 31 6.08 10.80 2.34
N THR A 32 6.20 10.91 1.02
CA THR A 32 5.97 12.14 0.29
C THR A 32 4.59 12.08 -0.34
N TRP A 33 3.68 12.94 0.11
CA TRP A 33 2.32 13.02 -0.41
C TRP A 33 2.23 14.13 -1.45
N HIS A 34 2.00 13.77 -2.72
CA HIS A 34 1.97 14.68 -3.85
C HIS A 34 0.60 14.63 -4.53
N GLU A 35 -0.23 15.65 -4.30
CA GLU A 35 -1.55 15.78 -4.93
C GLU A 35 -1.45 16.53 -6.25
N LEU A 36 -2.01 15.94 -7.31
CA LEU A 36 -2.10 16.60 -8.61
C LEU A 36 -3.22 17.65 -8.58
N ALA A 37 -2.92 18.87 -9.02
CA ALA A 37 -3.92 19.92 -9.19
C ALA A 37 -4.89 19.59 -10.33
N ALA A 38 -6.15 20.04 -10.25
CA ALA A 38 -7.17 19.72 -11.27
C ALA A 38 -6.83 20.25 -12.68
N GLU A 39 -6.21 21.43 -12.76
CA GLU A 39 -5.70 22.04 -14.00
C GLU A 39 -4.19 22.29 -13.86
N PRO A 40 -3.36 21.27 -14.05
CA PRO A 40 -1.95 21.38 -13.74
C PRO A 40 -1.15 21.92 -14.92
N VAL A 41 -0.23 22.83 -14.61
CA VAL A 41 0.97 23.09 -15.42
C VAL A 41 2.12 22.41 -14.70
N PHE A 42 2.49 21.22 -15.15
CA PHE A 42 3.55 20.44 -14.50
C PHE A 42 4.92 21.03 -14.78
N LYS A 43 5.69 21.26 -13.72
CA LYS A 43 7.13 21.52 -13.85
C LYS A 43 7.83 20.17 -14.02
N ILE A 44 7.95 19.72 -15.26
CA ILE A 44 8.41 18.37 -15.62
C ILE A 44 9.70 17.97 -14.88
N ASN A 45 10.67 18.87 -14.75
CA ASN A 45 11.92 18.59 -14.05
C ASN A 45 11.72 18.34 -12.54
N ASP A 46 10.83 19.09 -11.89
CA ASP A 46 10.53 18.93 -10.46
C ASP A 46 9.84 17.58 -10.22
N GLU A 47 8.87 17.22 -11.07
CA GLU A 47 8.18 15.92 -11.04
C GLU A 47 9.17 14.75 -11.23
N ARG A 48 10.09 14.88 -12.17
CA ARG A 48 11.12 13.86 -12.42
C ARG A 48 12.11 13.73 -11.27
N ASN A 49 12.55 14.84 -10.69
CA ASN A 49 13.41 14.84 -9.51
C ASN A 49 12.71 14.13 -8.34
N LEU A 50 11.42 14.41 -8.15
CA LEU A 50 10.61 13.75 -7.14
C LEU A 50 10.57 12.23 -7.33
N LEU A 51 10.42 11.75 -8.56
CA LEU A 51 10.46 10.31 -8.87
C LEU A 51 11.84 9.68 -8.61
N MET A 52 12.92 10.40 -8.91
CA MET A 52 14.30 9.91 -8.74
C MET A 52 14.69 9.74 -7.28
N ASP A 53 14.26 10.64 -6.40
CA ASP A 53 14.60 10.65 -4.97
C ASP A 53 13.94 9.53 -4.15
N GLN A 54 13.04 8.77 -4.77
CA GLN A 54 12.11 7.87 -4.08
C GLN A 54 12.37 6.43 -4.47
N GLN A 55 12.21 5.51 -3.53
CA GLN A 55 12.47 4.08 -3.77
C GLN A 55 11.19 3.36 -4.22
N ARG A 56 10.05 3.83 -3.73
CA ARG A 56 8.72 3.34 -4.09
C ARG A 56 7.87 4.49 -4.62
N ILE A 57 7.21 4.25 -5.76
CA ILE A 57 6.30 5.18 -6.41
C ILE A 57 4.92 4.56 -6.40
N ILE A 58 3.93 5.27 -5.85
CA ILE A 58 2.56 4.81 -5.73
C ILE A 58 1.66 5.75 -6.51
N LEU A 59 0.88 5.21 -7.44
CA LEU A 59 -0.21 5.94 -8.05
C LEU A 59 -1.50 5.66 -7.28
N GLN A 60 -2.10 6.70 -6.72
CA GLN A 60 -3.33 6.60 -5.94
C GLN A 60 -4.46 7.33 -6.66
N PHE A 61 -5.53 6.62 -6.99
CA PHE A 61 -6.63 7.19 -7.75
C PHE A 61 -7.95 6.44 -7.57
N PRO A 62 -9.10 7.12 -7.74
CA PRO A 62 -10.38 6.45 -7.87
C PRO A 62 -10.53 5.81 -9.25
N LEU A 63 -11.10 4.61 -9.32
CA LEU A 63 -11.37 3.91 -10.57
C LEU A 63 -12.58 4.55 -11.27
N TYR A 64 -12.31 5.40 -12.26
CA TYR A 64 -13.33 6.06 -13.07
C TYR A 64 -13.45 5.37 -14.41
N TRP A 65 -14.64 4.84 -14.71
CA TRP A 65 -14.89 4.09 -15.95
C TRP A 65 -13.80 3.04 -16.21
N TYR A 66 -13.49 2.24 -15.18
CA TYR A 66 -12.51 1.16 -15.24
C TYR A 66 -11.07 1.60 -15.53
N SER A 67 -10.75 2.89 -15.38
CA SER A 67 -9.42 3.45 -15.60
C SER A 67 -9.08 4.54 -14.56
N ALA A 68 -7.87 5.09 -14.66
CA ALA A 68 -7.49 6.26 -13.89
C ALA A 68 -8.16 7.53 -14.41
N PRO A 69 -8.36 8.54 -13.54
CA PRO A 69 -8.86 9.85 -13.98
C PRO A 69 -7.94 10.49 -15.02
N ALA A 70 -8.52 11.27 -15.94
CA ALA A 70 -7.80 11.94 -17.03
C ALA A 70 -6.60 12.77 -16.53
N LEU A 71 -6.73 13.37 -15.34
CA LEU A 71 -5.66 14.10 -14.67
C LEU A 71 -4.38 13.27 -14.50
N LEU A 72 -4.52 12.03 -14.00
CA LEU A 72 -3.37 11.15 -13.81
C LEU A 72 -2.79 10.72 -15.15
N LYS A 73 -3.65 10.45 -16.15
CA LYS A 73 -3.18 10.11 -17.50
C LYS A 73 -2.39 11.25 -18.12
N LYS A 74 -2.84 12.49 -17.97
CA LYS A 74 -2.12 13.69 -18.41
C LYS A 74 -0.75 13.82 -17.73
N TRP A 75 -0.66 13.59 -16.42
CA TRP A 75 0.62 13.59 -15.71
C TRP A 75 1.58 12.54 -16.27
N LEU A 76 1.09 11.31 -16.54
CA LEU A 76 1.91 10.28 -17.19
C LEU A 76 2.40 10.72 -18.58
N ASP A 77 1.51 11.33 -19.38
CA ASP A 77 1.81 11.77 -20.73
C ASP A 77 2.75 12.97 -20.79
N ASP A 78 2.78 13.84 -19.79
CA ASP A 78 3.66 15.02 -19.77
C ASP A 78 5.02 14.69 -19.11
N VAL A 79 5.04 13.87 -18.06
CA VAL A 79 6.24 13.63 -17.25
C VAL A 79 7.12 12.50 -17.80
N LEU A 80 6.52 11.41 -18.29
CA LEU A 80 7.23 10.18 -18.66
C LEU A 80 7.82 10.07 -20.08
N PRO A 81 7.41 10.82 -21.14
CA PRO A 81 7.86 10.55 -22.51
C PRO A 81 9.36 10.69 -22.77
N GLU A 82 10.04 11.63 -22.13
CA GLU A 82 11.48 11.82 -22.35
C GLU A 82 12.27 10.87 -21.44
N SER A 83 12.51 9.65 -21.91
CA SER A 83 13.37 8.68 -21.21
C SER A 83 14.84 9.11 -21.06
N THR A 84 15.25 10.18 -21.76
CA THR A 84 16.59 10.76 -21.67
C THR A 84 16.73 11.60 -20.40
N GLY A 85 17.19 10.97 -19.32
CA GLY A 85 17.77 11.70 -18.17
C GLY A 85 17.28 11.29 -16.78
N PHE A 86 16.26 10.44 -16.64
CA PHE A 86 15.86 9.91 -15.32
C PHE A 86 15.54 8.42 -15.39
N ASN A 87 16.06 7.67 -14.42
CA ASN A 87 16.04 6.21 -14.39
C ASN A 87 15.19 5.71 -13.21
N LEU A 88 14.16 4.93 -13.51
CA LEU A 88 13.27 4.32 -12.51
C LEU A 88 13.55 2.83 -12.29
N ARG A 89 14.59 2.26 -12.92
CA ARG A 89 14.96 0.85 -12.83
C ARG A 89 15.15 0.41 -11.37
N GLY A 90 14.54 -0.72 -11.02
CA GLY A 90 14.65 -1.33 -9.70
C GLY A 90 13.85 -0.63 -8.60
N LYS A 91 13.16 0.48 -8.91
CA LYS A 91 12.19 1.08 -7.98
C LYS A 91 10.94 0.22 -7.90
N GLU A 92 10.25 0.28 -6.78
CA GLU A 92 8.95 -0.36 -6.61
C GLU A 92 7.83 0.54 -7.16
N PHE A 93 6.84 -0.08 -7.80
CA PHE A 93 5.70 0.62 -8.38
C PHE A 93 4.39 0.02 -7.87
N GLY A 94 3.65 0.81 -7.09
CA GLY A 94 2.39 0.41 -6.47
C GLY A 94 1.19 1.15 -7.06
N LEU A 95 0.03 0.51 -6.97
CA LEU A 95 -1.25 1.11 -7.36
C LEU A 95 -2.18 1.07 -6.15
N VAL A 96 -2.77 2.20 -5.78
CA VAL A 96 -3.81 2.31 -4.76
C VAL A 96 -5.08 2.75 -5.45
N VAL A 97 -6.06 1.84 -5.56
CA VAL A 97 -7.25 2.05 -6.38
C VAL A 97 -8.49 1.98 -5.52
N SER A 98 -9.21 3.09 -5.41
CA SER A 98 -10.49 3.15 -4.70
C SER A 98 -11.68 3.05 -5.66
N PHE A 99 -12.72 2.31 -5.30
CA PHE A 99 -13.89 2.11 -6.16
C PHE A 99 -15.17 1.85 -5.36
N SER A 100 -16.32 2.19 -5.95
CA SER A 100 -17.62 2.18 -5.27
C SER A 100 -18.37 0.84 -5.36
N HIS A 101 -17.80 -0.16 -6.01
CA HIS A 101 -18.42 -1.48 -6.23
C HIS A 101 -17.79 -2.56 -5.37
N ALA A 102 -18.44 -3.71 -5.24
CA ALA A 102 -17.83 -4.83 -4.52
C ALA A 102 -16.68 -5.42 -5.32
N ALA A 103 -15.57 -5.78 -4.66
CA ALA A 103 -14.42 -6.39 -5.32
C ALA A 103 -14.79 -7.72 -6.02
N SER A 104 -15.77 -8.44 -5.47
CA SER A 104 -16.30 -9.69 -6.04
C SER A 104 -16.96 -9.52 -7.41
N GLU A 105 -17.33 -8.30 -7.82
CA GLU A 105 -17.94 -8.07 -9.15
C GLU A 105 -16.90 -8.08 -10.29
N PHE A 106 -15.60 -7.98 -9.96
CA PHE A 106 -14.47 -7.90 -10.90
C PHE A 106 -13.86 -9.27 -11.15
N GLN A 107 -14.68 -10.20 -11.63
CA GLN A 107 -14.26 -11.53 -12.03
C GLN A 107 -15.15 -12.06 -13.16
N LEU A 108 -14.68 -13.07 -13.87
CA LEU A 108 -15.43 -13.70 -14.95
C LEU A 108 -16.77 -14.23 -14.43
N GLY A 109 -17.85 -13.99 -15.19
CA GLY A 109 -19.20 -14.43 -14.84
C GLY A 109 -19.96 -13.47 -13.91
N GLU A 110 -19.30 -12.46 -13.35
CA GLU A 110 -19.92 -11.42 -12.54
C GLU A 110 -20.21 -10.15 -13.36
N ARG A 111 -20.84 -9.15 -12.73
CA ARG A 111 -21.35 -7.95 -13.41
C ARG A 111 -20.30 -7.22 -14.27
N VAL A 112 -19.06 -7.11 -13.82
CA VAL A 112 -18.00 -6.42 -14.58
C VAL A 112 -17.35 -7.38 -15.59
N GLY A 113 -17.19 -8.65 -15.24
CA GLY A 113 -16.65 -9.67 -16.14
C GLY A 113 -15.15 -9.58 -16.40
N TYR A 114 -14.42 -8.68 -15.73
CA TYR A 114 -12.98 -8.49 -15.85
C TYR A 114 -12.32 -8.35 -14.49
N SER A 115 -11.13 -8.93 -14.35
CA SER A 115 -10.29 -8.81 -13.17
C SER A 115 -9.55 -7.48 -13.08
N PHE A 116 -9.16 -7.09 -11.86
CA PHE A 116 -8.29 -5.92 -11.67
C PHE A 116 -6.93 -6.08 -12.38
N ALA A 117 -6.42 -7.30 -12.52
CA ALA A 117 -5.18 -7.55 -13.25
C ALA A 117 -5.30 -7.17 -14.73
N GLU A 118 -6.46 -7.43 -15.34
CA GLU A 118 -6.75 -7.04 -16.72
C GLU A 118 -6.95 -5.53 -16.85
N LEU A 119 -7.78 -4.94 -15.97
CA LEU A 119 -8.08 -3.50 -15.99
C LEU A 119 -6.84 -2.63 -15.73
N LEU A 120 -5.92 -3.10 -14.89
CA LEU A 120 -4.69 -2.36 -14.53
C LEU A 120 -3.48 -2.78 -15.38
N SER A 121 -3.67 -3.61 -16.41
CA SER A 121 -2.60 -4.06 -17.29
C SER A 121 -1.79 -2.94 -17.98
N PRO A 122 -2.34 -1.74 -18.32
CA PRO A 122 -1.53 -0.66 -18.86
C PRO A 122 -0.47 -0.16 -17.88
N PHE A 123 -0.77 -0.15 -16.58
CA PHE A 123 0.18 0.23 -15.53
C PHE A 123 1.25 -0.84 -15.32
N ALA A 124 0.90 -2.11 -15.47
CA ALA A 124 1.87 -3.20 -15.46
C ALA A 124 2.84 -3.10 -16.65
N ALA A 125 2.33 -2.77 -17.83
CA ALA A 125 3.16 -2.50 -19.01
C ALA A 125 4.08 -1.30 -18.80
N LEU A 126 3.59 -0.23 -18.16
CA LEU A 126 4.38 0.94 -17.78
C LEU A 126 5.51 0.58 -16.82
N ALA A 127 5.22 -0.16 -15.75
CA ALA A 127 6.25 -0.63 -14.82
C ALA A 127 7.33 -1.45 -15.53
N LYS A 128 6.93 -2.34 -16.44
CA LYS A 128 7.85 -3.14 -17.25
C LYS A 128 8.72 -2.28 -18.17
N HIS A 129 8.15 -1.27 -18.82
CA HIS A 129 8.88 -0.34 -19.69
C HIS A 129 10.03 0.35 -18.92
N PHE A 130 9.74 0.80 -17.70
CA PHE A 130 10.72 1.47 -16.83
C PHE A 130 11.56 0.51 -15.96
N GLN A 131 11.41 -0.80 -16.12
CA GLN A 131 12.09 -1.84 -15.32
C GLN A 131 11.87 -1.67 -13.81
N MET A 132 10.66 -1.26 -13.42
CA MET A 132 10.21 -1.19 -12.03
C MET A 132 9.66 -2.53 -11.56
N GLN A 133 9.71 -2.77 -10.26
CA GLN A 133 9.04 -3.91 -9.62
C GLN A 133 7.58 -3.55 -9.33
N LEU A 134 6.66 -4.12 -10.12
CA LEU A 134 5.23 -3.95 -9.87
C LEU A 134 4.81 -4.67 -8.58
N LEU A 135 4.15 -3.95 -7.68
CA LEU A 135 3.58 -4.50 -6.46
C LEU A 135 2.14 -4.98 -6.70
N PRO A 136 1.62 -5.91 -5.88
CA PRO A 136 0.19 -6.21 -5.88
C PRO A 136 -0.63 -4.92 -5.67
N PRO A 137 -1.71 -4.69 -6.44
CA PRO A 137 -2.51 -3.49 -6.30
C PRO A 137 -3.22 -3.47 -4.94
N PHE A 138 -3.23 -2.31 -4.29
CA PHE A 138 -3.95 -2.07 -3.07
C PHE A 138 -5.36 -1.56 -3.40
N LEU A 139 -6.36 -2.42 -3.20
CA LEU A 139 -7.73 -2.19 -3.63
C LEU A 139 -8.59 -1.71 -2.45
N ILE A 140 -9.31 -0.61 -2.63
CA ILE A 140 -10.19 -0.03 -1.61
C ILE A 140 -11.62 -0.03 -2.13
N GLU A 141 -12.38 -1.05 -1.77
CA GLU A 141 -13.79 -1.14 -2.12
C GLU A 141 -14.67 -0.37 -1.13
N ARG A 142 -15.70 0.30 -1.66
CA ARG A 142 -16.88 0.76 -0.91
C ARG A 142 -16.55 1.49 0.40
N PHE A 143 -15.52 2.33 0.41
CA PHE A 143 -15.01 3.00 1.63
C PHE A 143 -16.12 3.69 2.44
N ALA A 144 -17.03 4.39 1.77
CA ALA A 144 -18.16 5.07 2.42
C ALA A 144 -19.07 4.12 3.23
N TYR A 145 -19.14 2.84 2.85
CA TYR A 145 -19.94 1.80 3.50
C TYR A 145 -19.17 0.98 4.54
N GLN A 146 -17.87 1.23 4.72
CA GLN A 146 -17.05 0.50 5.68
C GLN A 146 -17.38 0.91 7.12
N THR A 147 -17.43 -0.08 8.01
CA THR A 147 -17.53 0.13 9.46
C THR A 147 -16.24 0.75 10.01
N GLN A 148 -16.30 1.28 11.23
CA GLN A 148 -15.11 1.84 11.89
C GLN A 148 -13.97 0.82 12.03
N LEU A 149 -14.28 -0.44 12.36
CA LEU A 149 -13.30 -1.51 12.46
C LEU A 149 -12.65 -1.82 11.10
N GLN A 150 -13.45 -1.87 10.03
CA GLN A 150 -12.93 -2.08 8.68
C GLN A 150 -12.00 -0.93 8.26
N ARG A 151 -12.35 0.32 8.59
CA ARG A 151 -11.48 1.48 8.34
C ARG A 151 -10.17 1.39 9.14
N GLN A 152 -10.21 0.93 10.39
CA GLN A 152 -9.00 0.72 11.19
C GLN A 152 -8.08 -0.36 10.58
N HIS A 153 -8.64 -1.46 10.11
CA HIS A 153 -7.86 -2.49 9.41
C HIS A 153 -7.27 -1.94 8.11
N LEU A 154 -8.05 -1.17 7.35
CA LEU A 154 -7.59 -0.50 6.14
C LEU A 154 -6.43 0.46 6.42
N LEU A 155 -6.48 1.22 7.53
CA LEU A 155 -5.42 2.11 7.95
C LEU A 155 -4.10 1.35 8.13
N LEU A 156 -4.13 0.25 8.90
CA LEU A 156 -2.94 -0.55 9.16
C LEU A 156 -2.39 -1.18 7.87
N ALA A 157 -3.27 -1.79 7.06
CA ALA A 157 -2.89 -2.40 5.80
C ALA A 157 -2.28 -1.37 4.83
N TYR A 158 -2.84 -0.17 4.78
CA TYR A 158 -2.32 0.91 3.96
C TYR A 158 -0.94 1.37 4.45
N GLN A 159 -0.75 1.61 5.74
CA GLN A 159 0.57 2.00 6.27
C GLN A 159 1.64 0.92 6.05
N GLN A 160 1.29 -0.35 6.22
CA GLN A 160 2.16 -1.47 5.88
C GLN A 160 2.50 -1.49 4.38
N PHE A 161 1.52 -1.25 3.51
CA PHE A 161 1.76 -1.12 2.07
C PHE A 161 2.69 0.04 1.72
N LEU A 162 2.75 1.09 2.54
CA LEU A 162 3.64 2.24 2.31
C LEU A 162 5.08 2.01 2.83
N GLU A 163 5.27 1.30 3.94
CA GLU A 163 6.57 1.18 4.63
C GLU A 163 7.26 -0.18 4.46
N LEU A 164 6.51 -1.29 4.36
CA LEU A 164 7.11 -2.63 4.32
C LEU A 164 7.64 -2.98 2.93
N PRO A 165 8.80 -3.64 2.82
CA PRO A 165 9.27 -4.23 1.57
C PRO A 165 8.31 -5.32 1.08
N GLN A 166 8.31 -5.57 -0.23
CA GLN A 166 7.46 -6.59 -0.86
C GLN A 166 8.30 -7.75 -1.44
N PRO A 167 7.83 -9.01 -1.37
CA PRO A 167 6.57 -9.45 -0.78
C PRO A 167 6.56 -9.40 0.76
N GLN A 168 5.45 -8.96 1.33
CA GLN A 168 5.27 -8.95 2.78
C GLN A 168 5.17 -10.38 3.34
N SER A 169 5.87 -10.65 4.43
CA SER A 169 5.63 -11.83 5.26
C SER A 169 4.86 -11.44 6.53
N PHE A 170 4.16 -12.42 7.10
CA PHE A 170 3.46 -12.24 8.37
C PHE A 170 4.40 -11.73 9.48
N ALA A 171 5.59 -12.31 9.59
CA ALA A 171 6.61 -11.89 10.55
C ALA A 171 7.05 -10.41 10.36
N MET A 172 7.11 -9.91 9.13
CA MET A 172 7.41 -8.51 8.85
C MET A 172 6.27 -7.59 9.30
N GLN A 173 5.02 -7.97 9.02
CA GLN A 173 3.83 -7.21 9.45
C GLN A 173 3.75 -7.10 10.96
N GLU A 174 4.03 -8.20 11.64
CA GLU A 174 4.07 -8.32 13.09
C GLU A 174 5.18 -7.48 13.74
N SER A 175 6.41 -7.60 13.22
CA SER A 175 7.55 -6.80 13.69
C SER A 175 7.28 -5.30 13.52
N TRP A 176 6.72 -4.91 12.38
CA TRP A 176 6.30 -3.55 12.10
C TRP A 176 5.24 -3.06 13.08
N PHE A 177 4.24 -3.88 13.38
CA PHE A 177 3.18 -3.54 14.33
C PHE A 177 3.75 -3.30 15.73
N LEU A 178 4.61 -4.19 16.22
CA LEU A 178 5.27 -4.05 17.52
C LEU A 178 6.15 -2.80 17.59
N GLN A 179 6.83 -2.46 16.49
CA GLN A 179 7.63 -1.24 16.40
C GLN A 179 6.75 0.01 16.51
N LYS A 180 5.61 0.06 15.79
CA LYS A 180 4.66 1.18 15.88
C LYS A 180 4.04 1.28 17.27
N LEU A 181 3.64 0.14 17.86
CA LEU A 181 3.09 0.09 19.21
C LEU A 181 4.08 0.61 20.24
N THR A 182 5.36 0.23 20.13
CA THR A 182 6.42 0.75 21.01
C THR A 182 6.56 2.26 20.88
N GLY A 183 6.59 2.79 19.66
CA GLY A 183 6.64 4.24 19.44
C GLY A 183 5.44 4.99 20.01
N LEU A 184 4.24 4.38 19.99
CA LEU A 184 3.04 4.95 20.61
C LEU A 184 3.12 4.93 22.14
N ILE A 185 3.63 3.85 22.73
CA ILE A 185 3.87 3.75 24.19
C ILE A 185 4.81 4.87 24.64
N ASP A 186 5.92 5.07 23.91
CA ASP A 186 6.94 6.07 24.22
C ASP A 186 6.41 7.52 24.14
N GLN A 187 5.40 7.76 23.30
CA GLN A 187 4.77 9.08 23.11
C GLN A 187 3.56 9.33 24.00
N THR A 188 3.05 8.29 24.67
CA THR A 188 1.85 8.41 25.52
C THR A 188 2.24 8.96 26.88
N GLU A 189 1.61 10.02 27.37
CA GLU A 189 1.87 10.55 28.73
C GLU A 189 0.99 9.89 29.81
N ASP A 190 -0.16 9.31 29.43
CA ASP A 190 -1.07 8.62 30.35
C ASP A 190 -0.51 7.27 30.80
N SER A 191 -0.11 7.19 32.06
CA SER A 191 0.45 5.99 32.69
C SER A 191 -0.48 4.77 32.63
N ARG A 192 -1.81 4.95 32.76
CA ARG A 192 -2.77 3.83 32.67
C ARG A 192 -2.86 3.28 31.26
N LEU A 193 -2.87 4.16 30.26
CA LEU A 193 -2.87 3.76 28.86
C LEU A 193 -1.55 3.07 28.50
N GLN A 194 -0.41 3.62 28.92
CA GLN A 194 0.91 3.00 28.74
C GLN A 194 0.95 1.57 29.30
N GLN A 195 0.44 1.35 30.52
CA GLN A 195 0.39 0.01 31.12
C GLN A 195 -0.43 -0.97 30.28
N ARG A 196 -1.62 -0.56 29.81
CA ARG A 196 -2.47 -1.40 28.95
C ARG A 196 -1.80 -1.73 27.62
N LEU A 197 -1.15 -0.75 27.00
CA LEU A 197 -0.42 -0.95 25.73
C LEU A 197 0.78 -1.88 25.91
N ASN A 198 1.49 -1.80 27.03
CA ASN A 198 2.58 -2.71 27.37
C ASN A 198 2.09 -4.16 27.54
N LEU A 199 0.94 -4.38 28.17
CA LEU A 199 0.34 -5.72 28.26
C LEU A 199 -0.01 -6.29 26.88
N ILE A 200 -0.58 -5.46 26.00
CA ILE A 200 -0.88 -5.87 24.61
C ILE A 200 0.42 -6.23 23.87
N LYS A 201 1.47 -5.40 24.01
CA LYS A 201 2.78 -5.66 23.42
C LYS A 201 3.36 -6.99 23.87
N GLN A 202 3.29 -7.28 25.17
CA GLN A 202 3.77 -8.54 25.74
C GLN A 202 2.99 -9.73 25.18
N GLN A 203 1.65 -9.68 25.17
CA GLN A 203 0.82 -10.76 24.64
C GLN A 203 1.14 -11.07 23.17
N VAL A 204 1.34 -10.04 22.34
CA VAL A 204 1.68 -10.23 20.93
C VAL A 204 3.06 -10.87 20.78
N ALA A 205 4.04 -10.50 21.61
CA ALA A 205 5.37 -11.10 21.57
C ALA A 205 5.38 -12.57 22.04
N GLU A 206 4.56 -12.91 23.04
CA GLU A 206 4.37 -14.29 23.49
C GLU A 206 3.74 -15.14 22.38
N ASN A 207 2.66 -14.65 21.76
CA ASN A 207 2.01 -15.34 20.64
C ASN A 207 2.94 -15.57 19.44
N GLN A 208 3.86 -14.64 19.17
CA GLN A 208 4.89 -14.80 18.13
C GLN A 208 5.84 -15.95 18.42
N THR A 209 6.26 -16.06 19.68
CA THR A 209 7.17 -17.12 20.12
C THR A 209 6.47 -18.48 20.02
N GLU A 210 5.23 -18.57 20.51
CA GLU A 210 4.41 -19.78 20.40
C GLU A 210 4.18 -20.19 18.93
N LEU A 211 3.86 -19.23 18.06
CA LEU A 211 3.69 -19.51 16.63
C LEU A 211 4.98 -20.04 15.97
N ALA A 212 6.14 -19.49 16.35
CA ALA A 212 7.42 -19.97 15.86
C ALA A 212 7.71 -21.40 16.31
N GLU A 213 7.45 -21.72 17.58
CA GLU A 213 7.60 -23.07 18.13
C GLU A 213 6.66 -24.07 17.44
N LEU A 214 5.37 -23.71 17.27
CA LEU A 214 4.40 -24.55 16.56
C LEU A 214 4.81 -24.76 15.09
N THR A 215 5.33 -23.74 14.43
CA THR A 215 5.78 -23.84 13.03
C THR A 215 6.98 -24.79 12.92
N GLN A 216 7.93 -24.69 13.84
CA GLN A 216 9.08 -25.59 13.89
C GLN A 216 8.64 -27.03 14.16
N MET A 217 7.76 -27.24 15.14
CA MET A 217 7.22 -28.57 15.45
C MET A 217 6.53 -29.21 14.24
N VAL A 218 5.70 -28.46 13.52
CA VAL A 218 5.05 -28.94 12.28
C VAL A 218 6.08 -29.28 11.19
N HIS A 219 7.17 -28.51 11.10
CA HIS A 219 8.25 -28.79 10.17
C HIS A 219 8.97 -30.10 10.51
N ASP A 220 9.36 -30.28 11.76
CA ASP A 220 10.04 -31.48 12.25
C ASP A 220 9.20 -32.75 12.00
N PHE A 221 7.88 -32.70 12.28
CA PHE A 221 6.97 -33.81 11.98
C PHE A 221 6.91 -34.15 10.48
N ARG A 222 6.95 -33.15 9.60
CA ARG A 222 6.94 -33.39 8.15
C ARG A 222 8.25 -33.99 7.65
N GLU A 223 9.39 -33.60 8.24
CA GLU A 223 10.67 -34.20 7.91
C GLU A 223 10.71 -35.67 8.37
N ASP A 224 10.24 -35.96 9.58
CA ASP A 224 10.15 -37.34 10.09
C ASP A 224 9.22 -38.23 9.25
N ASP A 225 8.06 -37.71 8.82
CA ASP A 225 7.15 -38.45 7.91
C ASP A 225 7.80 -38.70 6.54
N SER A 226 8.58 -37.75 6.03
CA SER A 226 9.28 -37.89 4.75
C SER A 226 10.44 -38.90 4.82
N LEU A 227 11.12 -38.99 5.97
CA LEU A 227 12.19 -39.96 6.24
C LEU A 227 11.64 -41.37 6.50
N ASN A 228 10.43 -41.47 7.05
CA ASN A 228 9.79 -42.75 7.40
C ASN A 228 8.88 -43.34 6.30
N GLY A 229 8.78 -42.70 5.14
CA GLY A 229 8.27 -43.28 3.89
C GLY A 229 6.95 -44.06 4.01
N LYS A 230 5.83 -43.34 4.06
CA LYS A 230 4.53 -43.82 3.57
C LYS A 230 4.06 -43.00 2.39
#